data_AF-A0A316PZ69-F1
#
_entry.id   AF-A0A316PZ69-F1
#
_cell.length_a   1.000
_cell.length_b   1.000
_cell.length_c   1.000
_cell.angle_alpha   90.00
_cell.angle_beta   90.00
_cell.angle_gamma   90.00
#
_symmetry.space_group_name_H-M   'P 1'
#
loop_
_entity.id
_entity.type
_entity.pdbx_description
1 polymer ?
#
loop_
_entity_poly.entity_id
_entity_poly.type
_entity_poly.pdbx_seq_one_letter_code
_entity_poly.pdbx_strand_id
1 'polypeptide(L)'
;MKRKIIIIGMLLILFIATTVGGNALLKKFQGEDEFKQAGTGMAEAVSALNEAGGRYNSSDLAEYVGEVEGERISKLYFEVRYYSYKSNPLNYEDPKQEAWNSIKLEFWEKHFAEAKGIAPTLEEIKEYVEYTAGEYDATDEGRHLISAYADGMGMTVREYWEYNKKYQAPAAVTHGKVSRYLENNGLEAPSYDEIESKITDKEYFDLLT
;
A
#
# COMPACT_ATOMS: atom_id res chain seq x y z
N MET A 1 -23.70 -16.42 7.19
CA MET A 1 -23.72 -15.22 6.32
C MET A 1 -22.30 -14.92 5.89
N LYS A 2 -22.04 -14.90 4.59
CA LYS A 2 -20.68 -14.72 4.03
C LYS A 2 -20.20 -13.30 4.35
N ARG A 3 -19.10 -13.18 5.09
CA ARG A 3 -18.40 -11.91 5.34
C ARG A 3 -18.06 -11.31 3.98
N LYS A 4 -18.69 -10.19 3.62
CA LYS A 4 -18.25 -9.38 2.49
C LYS A 4 -16.94 -8.73 2.95
N ILE A 5 -15.81 -9.30 2.53
CA ILE A 5 -14.53 -8.64 2.73
C ILE A 5 -14.56 -7.44 1.78
N ILE A 6 -14.83 -6.26 2.31
CA ILE A 6 -14.60 -5.01 1.60
C ILE A 6 -13.08 -4.84 1.62
N ILE A 7 -12.45 -5.25 0.52
CA ILE A 7 -11.01 -5.08 0.29
C ILE A 7 -10.88 -3.80 -0.51
N ILE A 8 -10.63 -2.70 0.17
CA ILE A 8 -10.33 -1.42 -0.46
C ILE A 8 -9.08 -0.87 0.23
N GLY A 9 -8.04 -0.61 -0.57
CA GLY A 9 -7.12 0.49 -0.28
C GLY A 9 -5.72 0.21 0.23
N MET A 10 -5.26 -1.04 0.40
CA MET A 10 -3.83 -1.31 0.67
C MET A 10 -3.35 -2.57 -0.04
N LEU A 11 -2.87 -2.39 -1.27
CA LEU A 11 -2.05 -3.33 -2.07
C LEU A 11 -2.34 -4.84 -1.84
N LEU A 12 -3.61 -5.22 -1.75
CA LEU A 12 -4.03 -6.61 -1.83
C LEU A 12 -4.35 -6.88 -3.30
N ILE A 13 -3.31 -7.17 -4.08
CA ILE A 13 -3.49 -7.81 -5.38
C ILE A 13 -3.98 -9.24 -5.09
N LEU A 14 -5.28 -9.39 -4.86
CA LEU A 14 -5.91 -10.69 -4.67
C LEU A 14 -6.37 -11.23 -6.01
N PHE A 15 -5.46 -11.91 -6.71
CA PHE A 15 -5.84 -12.89 -7.73
C PHE A 15 -5.82 -14.27 -7.07
N ILE A 16 -6.94 -14.71 -6.51
CA ILE A 16 -7.18 -16.13 -6.23
C ILE A 16 -8.02 -16.67 -7.37
N ALA A 17 -7.39 -17.26 -8.38
CA ALA A 17 -8.06 -18.01 -9.43
C ALA A 17 -7.45 -19.40 -9.55
N THR A 18 -8.01 -20.35 -8.79
CA THR A 18 -7.64 -21.77 -8.87
C THR A 18 -8.00 -22.33 -10.25
N THR A 19 -7.00 -22.57 -11.11
CA THR A 19 -7.13 -23.56 -12.18
C THR A 19 -6.00 -24.59 -12.12
N VAL A 20 -6.38 -25.82 -11.79
CA VAL A 20 -5.55 -27.01 -11.89
C VAL A 20 -5.46 -27.40 -13.36
N GLY A 21 -4.30 -27.18 -13.98
CA GLY A 21 -4.00 -27.65 -15.33
C GLY A 21 -2.48 -27.73 -15.54
N GLY A 22 -1.97 -28.92 -15.88
CA GLY A 22 -0.56 -29.25 -15.86
C GLY A 22 0.24 -28.80 -17.08
N ASN A 23 1.50 -28.39 -16.83
CA ASN A 23 2.68 -28.92 -17.49
C ASN A 23 3.92 -28.45 -16.72
N ALA A 24 4.84 -29.37 -16.41
CA ALA A 24 5.95 -29.19 -15.47
C ALA A 24 7.18 -28.48 -16.08
N LEU A 25 7.00 -27.67 -17.12
CA LEU A 25 8.07 -26.90 -17.75
C LEU A 25 7.58 -25.46 -17.92
N LEU A 26 8.08 -24.57 -17.03
CA LEU A 26 7.72 -23.16 -16.90
C LEU A 26 6.20 -22.94 -16.74
N LYS A 27 5.68 -23.37 -15.59
CA LYS A 27 4.30 -23.06 -15.20
C LYS A 27 4.25 -21.58 -14.81
N LYS A 28 3.97 -20.72 -15.80
CA LYS A 28 3.63 -19.32 -15.56
C LYS A 28 2.27 -19.28 -14.87
N PHE A 29 2.21 -18.68 -13.68
CA PHE A 29 0.94 -18.58 -12.96
C PHE A 29 0.12 -17.41 -13.53
N GLN A 30 -1.20 -17.55 -13.50
CA GLN A 30 -2.09 -16.45 -13.86
C GLN A 30 -1.87 -15.30 -12.87
N GLY A 31 -1.70 -14.07 -13.35
CA GLY A 31 -1.40 -12.91 -12.51
C GLY A 31 0.08 -12.59 -12.37
N GLU A 32 1.01 -13.47 -12.80
CA GLU A 32 2.44 -13.26 -12.59
C GLU A 32 2.98 -12.02 -13.32
N ASP A 33 2.51 -11.77 -14.55
CA ASP A 33 2.88 -10.56 -15.30
C ASP A 33 2.31 -9.31 -14.66
N GLU A 34 1.07 -9.37 -14.18
CA GLU A 34 0.38 -8.28 -13.52
C GLU A 34 1.07 -7.89 -12.21
N PHE A 35 1.50 -8.87 -11.42
CA PHE A 35 2.32 -8.65 -10.23
C PHE A 35 3.67 -8.04 -10.61
N LYS A 36 4.36 -8.58 -11.62
CA LYS A 36 5.63 -8.01 -12.07
C LYS A 36 5.48 -6.58 -12.59
N GLN A 37 4.43 -6.30 -13.36
CA GLN A 37 4.15 -4.98 -13.90
C GLN A 37 3.84 -3.97 -12.78
N ALA A 38 3.01 -4.36 -11.80
CA ALA A 38 2.72 -3.54 -10.64
C ALA A 38 4.00 -3.19 -9.86
N GLY A 39 4.88 -4.18 -9.65
CA GLY A 39 6.18 -3.96 -9.01
C GLY A 39 7.10 -3.05 -9.82
N THR A 40 7.22 -3.30 -11.13
CA THR A 40 8.05 -2.53 -12.08
C THR A 40 7.66 -1.06 -12.09
N GLY A 41 6.36 -0.78 -12.07
CA GLY A 41 5.84 0.57 -12.06
C GLY A 41 6.26 1.41 -10.86
N MET A 42 6.57 0.78 -9.72
CA MET A 42 6.98 1.47 -8.50
C MET A 42 8.49 1.43 -8.23
N ALA A 43 9.27 0.70 -9.02
CA ALA A 43 10.66 0.37 -8.71
C ALA A 43 11.52 1.61 -8.41
N GLU A 44 11.46 2.62 -9.29
CA GLU A 44 12.24 3.86 -9.14
C GLU A 44 11.85 4.63 -7.88
N ALA A 45 10.55 4.86 -7.67
CA ALA A 45 10.05 5.60 -6.51
C ALA A 45 10.35 4.89 -5.19
N VAL A 46 10.26 3.56 -5.15
CA VAL A 46 10.57 2.76 -3.97
C VAL A 46 12.07 2.78 -3.67
N SER A 47 12.91 2.66 -4.69
CA SER A 47 14.37 2.78 -4.55
C SER A 47 14.74 4.14 -3.96
N ALA A 48 14.22 5.23 -4.55
CA ALA A 48 14.46 6.59 -4.05
C ALA A 48 13.96 6.81 -2.61
N LEU A 49 12.77 6.29 -2.28
CA LEU A 49 12.23 6.38 -0.91
C LEU A 49 13.12 5.66 0.11
N ASN A 50 13.65 4.48 -0.25
CA ASN A 50 14.55 3.72 0.61
C ASN A 50 15.91 4.40 0.78
N GLU A 51 16.49 4.95 -0.29
CA GLU A 51 17.75 5.71 -0.26
C GLU A 51 17.63 6.97 0.61
N ALA A 52 16.50 7.66 0.57
CA ALA A 52 16.18 8.80 1.42
C ALA A 52 15.95 8.44 2.91
N GLY A 53 16.11 7.16 3.28
CA GLY A 53 15.94 6.66 4.64
C GLY A 53 14.49 6.41 5.05
N GLY A 54 13.54 6.52 4.11
CA GLY A 54 12.12 6.20 4.37
C GLY A 54 11.40 7.17 5.30
N ARG A 55 11.84 8.42 5.35
CA ARG A 55 11.19 9.42 6.21
C ARG A 55 9.88 9.86 5.55
N TYR A 56 8.76 9.48 6.17
CA TYR A 56 7.42 10.05 5.92
C TYR A 56 7.42 11.60 5.98
N ASN A 57 8.42 12.20 6.63
CA ASN A 57 8.49 13.62 6.97
C ASN A 57 9.95 14.14 7.02
N SER A 58 10.77 13.88 6.00
CA SER A 58 12.15 14.42 5.94
C SER A 58 12.13 15.95 5.89
N SER A 59 12.56 16.64 6.96
CA SER A 59 12.59 18.11 7.12
C SER A 59 13.53 18.86 6.17
N ASP A 60 14.41 18.14 5.47
CA ASP A 60 15.64 18.74 4.91
C ASP A 60 15.60 18.94 3.39
N LEU A 61 14.47 18.69 2.74
CA LEU A 61 14.28 18.99 1.33
C LEU A 61 12.91 19.64 1.15
N ALA A 62 12.86 20.73 0.37
CA ALA A 62 11.63 21.43 -0.01
C ALA A 62 10.72 20.59 -0.95
N GLU A 63 10.68 19.28 -0.74
CA GLU A 63 10.09 18.27 -1.62
C GLU A 63 8.84 17.67 -0.98
N TYR A 64 7.88 18.52 -0.63
CA TYR A 64 6.56 18.09 -0.18
C TYR A 64 5.53 18.40 -1.26
N VAL A 65 4.57 17.49 -1.45
CA VAL A 65 3.42 17.72 -2.32
C VAL A 65 2.33 18.52 -1.59
N GLY A 66 2.19 18.30 -0.29
CA GLY A 66 1.11 18.87 0.50
C GLY A 66 1.18 18.48 1.97
N GLU A 67 0.05 18.66 2.63
CA GLU A 67 -0.18 18.35 4.05
C GLU A 67 -1.54 17.66 4.20
N VAL A 68 -1.61 16.69 5.12
CA VAL A 68 -2.81 15.95 5.50
C VAL A 68 -2.84 15.84 7.01
N GLU A 69 -3.95 16.21 7.65
CA GLU A 69 -4.12 16.21 9.11
C GLU A 69 -2.93 16.90 9.83
N GLY A 70 -2.42 18.00 9.27
CA GLY A 70 -1.27 18.73 9.82
C GLY A 70 0.11 18.10 9.59
N GLU A 71 0.21 16.93 8.96
CA GLU A 71 1.48 16.26 8.61
C GLU A 71 1.87 16.51 7.15
N ARG A 72 3.14 16.87 6.91
CA ARG A 72 3.64 17.08 5.55
C ARG A 72 3.80 15.75 4.82
N ILE A 73 3.51 15.75 3.53
CA ILE A 73 3.60 14.57 2.67
C ILE A 73 4.74 14.78 1.68
N SER A 74 5.78 13.95 1.75
CA SER A 74 6.91 14.03 0.82
C SER A 74 6.51 13.63 -0.61
N LYS A 75 7.16 14.23 -1.61
CA LYS A 75 6.98 13.87 -3.02
C LYS A 75 7.30 12.39 -3.27
N LEU A 76 8.41 11.89 -2.72
CA LEU A 76 8.79 10.48 -2.84
C LEU A 76 7.71 9.52 -2.31
N TYR A 77 7.10 9.84 -1.16
CA TYR A 77 6.02 9.01 -0.63
C TYR A 77 4.78 9.07 -1.52
N PHE A 78 4.45 10.28 -1.99
CA PHE A 78 3.37 10.48 -2.95
C PHE A 78 3.61 9.71 -4.25
N GLU A 79 4.82 9.68 -4.80
CA GLU A 79 5.18 8.94 -6.01
C GLU A 79 4.98 7.45 -5.84
N VAL A 80 5.43 6.87 -4.72
CA VAL A 80 5.21 5.44 -4.43
C VAL A 80 3.72 5.11 -4.44
N ARG A 81 2.88 5.96 -3.84
CA ARG A 81 1.42 5.80 -3.85
C ARG A 81 0.85 6.01 -5.26
N TYR A 82 1.22 7.07 -5.96
CA TYR A 82 0.79 7.36 -7.32
C TYR A 82 1.10 6.21 -8.29
N TYR A 83 2.34 5.71 -8.29
CA TYR A 83 2.74 4.62 -9.18
C TYR A 83 2.08 3.29 -8.84
N SER A 84 1.68 3.06 -7.59
CA SER A 84 0.92 1.87 -7.20
C SER A 84 -0.50 1.86 -7.78
N TYR A 85 -1.11 3.04 -7.97
CA TYR A 85 -2.38 3.19 -8.69
C TYR A 85 -2.17 3.24 -10.21
N LYS A 86 -1.16 3.97 -10.69
CA LYS A 86 -0.90 4.14 -12.13
C LYS A 86 -0.58 2.83 -12.84
N SER A 87 0.21 1.99 -12.17
CA SER A 87 0.69 0.72 -12.71
C SER A 87 -0.20 -0.45 -12.29
N ASN A 88 -1.35 -0.14 -11.67
CA ASN A 88 -2.27 -1.15 -11.20
C ASN A 88 -3.02 -1.78 -12.39
N PRO A 89 -3.17 -3.12 -12.43
CA PRO A 89 -3.96 -3.80 -13.46
C PRO A 89 -5.42 -3.32 -13.56
N LEU A 90 -5.95 -2.70 -12.50
CA LEU A 90 -7.30 -2.13 -12.50
C LEU A 90 -7.45 -0.87 -13.35
N ASN A 91 -6.35 -0.25 -13.80
CA ASN A 91 -6.35 0.96 -14.66
C ASN A 91 -7.24 2.09 -14.13
N TYR A 92 -6.87 2.63 -12.96
CA TYR A 92 -7.60 3.75 -12.35
C TYR A 92 -7.66 4.97 -13.29
N GLU A 93 -8.82 5.62 -13.36
CA GLU A 93 -9.03 6.78 -14.26
C GLU A 93 -8.18 7.99 -13.86
N ASP A 94 -8.05 8.25 -12.56
CA ASP A 94 -7.21 9.31 -12.00
C ASP A 94 -6.31 8.74 -10.89
N PRO A 95 -5.20 8.06 -11.26
CA PRO A 95 -4.29 7.45 -10.30
C PRO A 95 -3.71 8.44 -9.28
N LYS A 96 -3.59 9.71 -9.68
CA LYS A 96 -3.07 10.77 -8.84
C LYS A 96 -4.07 11.15 -7.74
N GLN A 97 -5.33 11.36 -8.10
CA GLN A 97 -6.36 11.66 -7.12
C GLN A 97 -6.61 10.46 -6.19
N GLU A 98 -6.57 9.24 -6.70
CA GLU A 98 -6.66 8.02 -5.88
C GLU A 98 -5.49 7.91 -4.89
N ALA A 99 -4.27 8.21 -5.31
CA ALA A 99 -3.12 8.27 -4.41
C ALA A 99 -3.30 9.32 -3.31
N TRP A 100 -3.80 10.51 -3.65
CA TRP A 100 -4.06 11.55 -2.66
C TRP A 100 -5.15 11.14 -1.66
N ASN A 101 -6.26 10.58 -2.15
CA ASN A 101 -7.36 10.09 -1.30
C ASN A 101 -6.90 8.96 -0.37
N SER A 102 -6.07 8.04 -0.89
CA SER A 102 -5.48 6.96 -0.11
C SER A 102 -4.57 7.47 1.02
N ILE A 103 -3.74 8.49 0.74
CA ILE A 103 -2.91 9.12 1.77
C ILE A 103 -3.77 9.86 2.80
N LYS A 104 -4.83 10.57 2.35
CA LYS A 104 -5.79 11.21 3.25
C LYS A 104 -6.37 10.23 4.25
N LEU A 105 -6.89 9.11 3.76
CA LEU A 105 -7.45 8.08 4.61
C LEU A 105 -6.41 7.49 5.57
N GLU A 106 -5.20 7.16 5.08
CA GLU A 106 -4.14 6.58 5.91
C GLU A 106 -3.77 7.47 7.11
N PHE A 107 -3.61 8.78 6.89
CA PHE A 107 -3.24 9.71 7.95
C PHE A 107 -4.40 9.98 8.92
N TRP A 108 -5.64 10.06 8.42
CA TRP A 108 -6.80 10.13 9.28
C TRP A 108 -6.92 8.87 10.16
N GLU A 109 -6.76 7.68 9.60
CA GLU A 109 -6.81 6.42 10.34
C GLU A 109 -5.71 6.32 11.39
N LYS A 110 -4.50 6.79 11.06
CA LYS A 110 -3.38 6.88 12.01
C LYS A 110 -3.76 7.75 13.21
N HIS A 111 -4.22 8.98 12.97
CA HIS A 111 -4.58 9.91 14.06
C HIS A 111 -5.79 9.42 14.86
N PHE A 112 -6.79 8.86 14.18
CA PHE A 112 -7.92 8.23 14.84
C PHE A 112 -7.49 7.08 15.74
N ALA A 113 -6.61 6.20 15.25
CA ALA A 113 -6.10 5.07 16.00
C ALA A 113 -5.30 5.52 17.23
N GLU A 114 -4.46 6.55 17.10
CA GLU A 114 -3.75 7.18 18.22
C GLU A 114 -4.72 7.75 19.25
N ALA A 115 -5.70 8.56 18.81
CA ALA A 115 -6.69 9.19 19.69
C ALA A 115 -7.59 8.18 20.43
N LYS A 116 -7.85 7.01 19.83
CA LYS A 116 -8.63 5.92 20.45
C LYS A 116 -7.78 4.92 21.22
N GLY A 117 -6.45 5.07 21.25
CA GLY A 117 -5.55 4.13 21.91
C GLY A 117 -5.53 2.74 21.25
N ILE A 118 -5.79 2.69 19.94
CA ILE A 118 -5.81 1.45 19.13
C ILE A 118 -4.73 1.45 18.05
N ALA A 119 -3.75 2.35 18.12
CA ALA A 119 -2.58 2.32 17.25
C ALA A 119 -1.95 0.91 17.23
N PRO A 120 -1.42 0.45 16.08
CA PRO A 120 -0.78 -0.85 16.00
C PRO A 120 0.53 -0.86 16.81
N THR A 121 0.77 -1.96 17.50
CA THR A 121 2.06 -2.24 18.14
C THR A 121 3.06 -2.83 17.13
N LEU A 122 4.35 -2.77 17.46
CA LEU A 122 5.40 -3.39 16.64
C LEU A 122 5.21 -4.91 16.51
N GLU A 123 4.69 -5.58 17.55
CA GLU A 123 4.42 -7.01 17.47
C GLU A 123 3.23 -7.32 16.56
N GLU A 124 2.13 -6.55 16.64
CA GLU A 124 0.99 -6.73 15.72
C GLU A 124 1.40 -6.51 14.25
N ILE A 125 2.29 -5.55 13.99
CA ILE A 125 2.84 -5.32 12.64
C ILE A 125 3.67 -6.52 12.19
N LYS A 126 4.52 -7.05 13.07
CA LYS A 126 5.35 -8.22 12.78
C LYS A 126 4.49 -9.47 12.54
N GLU A 127 3.53 -9.75 13.39
CA GLU A 127 2.59 -10.87 13.26
C GLU A 127 1.81 -10.77 11.94
N TYR A 128 1.37 -9.58 11.55
CA TYR A 128 0.72 -9.36 10.26
C TYR A 128 1.63 -9.71 9.07
N VAL A 129 2.89 -9.28 9.12
CA VAL A 129 3.87 -9.57 8.05
C VAL A 129 4.18 -11.05 7.99
N GLU A 130 4.41 -11.71 9.14
CA GLU A 130 4.68 -13.14 9.22
C GLU A 130 3.50 -13.97 8.72
N TYR A 131 2.28 -13.61 9.11
CA TYR A 131 1.05 -14.24 8.62
C TYR A 131 0.93 -14.09 7.10
N THR A 132 1.04 -12.86 6.59
CA THR A 132 0.88 -12.60 5.15
C THR A 132 1.97 -13.28 4.32
N ALA A 133 3.22 -13.26 4.79
CA ALA A 133 4.31 -13.98 4.15
C ALA A 133 4.05 -15.49 4.15
N GLY A 134 3.54 -16.04 5.24
CA GLY A 134 3.14 -17.45 5.35
C GLY A 134 2.04 -17.85 4.36
N GLU A 135 1.03 -16.99 4.15
CA GLU A 135 -0.03 -17.26 3.16
C GLU A 135 0.51 -17.33 1.72
N TYR A 136 1.44 -16.45 1.34
CA TYR A 136 2.11 -16.53 0.04
C TYR A 136 3.02 -17.76 -0.04
N ASP A 137 3.76 -18.08 1.02
CA ASP A 137 4.70 -19.20 1.05
C ASP A 137 4.00 -20.57 1.03
N ALA A 138 2.76 -20.64 1.53
CA ALA A 138 1.97 -21.87 1.63
C ALA A 138 1.64 -22.51 0.27
N THR A 139 1.74 -21.79 -0.85
CA THR A 139 1.40 -22.30 -2.18
C THR A 139 2.48 -22.00 -3.21
N ASP A 140 2.66 -22.89 -4.19
CA ASP A 140 3.56 -22.65 -5.32
C ASP A 140 3.18 -21.35 -6.06
N GLU A 141 1.88 -21.15 -6.29
CA GLU A 141 1.35 -19.94 -6.92
C GLU A 141 1.71 -18.68 -6.14
N GLY A 142 1.44 -18.65 -4.82
CA GLY A 142 1.77 -17.52 -3.98
C GLY A 142 3.26 -17.17 -3.98
N ARG A 143 4.14 -18.17 -3.92
CA ARG A 143 5.60 -17.97 -4.01
C ARG A 143 6.03 -17.36 -5.34
N HIS A 144 5.42 -17.78 -6.45
CA HIS A 144 5.69 -17.20 -7.77
C HIS A 144 5.18 -15.76 -7.88
N LEU A 145 3.96 -15.48 -7.42
CA LEU A 145 3.37 -14.14 -7.48
C LEU A 145 4.17 -13.12 -6.65
N ILE A 146 4.51 -13.47 -5.40
CA ILE A 146 5.30 -12.56 -4.55
C ILE A 146 6.73 -12.39 -5.08
N SER A 147 7.31 -13.44 -5.66
CA SER A 147 8.62 -13.34 -6.32
C SER A 147 8.58 -12.41 -7.53
N ALA A 148 7.54 -12.51 -8.37
CA ALA A 148 7.39 -11.66 -9.55
C ALA A 148 7.20 -10.19 -9.18
N TYR A 149 6.41 -9.90 -8.14
CA TYR A 149 6.21 -8.54 -7.63
C TYR A 149 7.50 -7.95 -7.04
N ALA A 150 8.18 -8.71 -6.18
CA ALA A 150 9.47 -8.28 -5.61
C ALA A 150 10.52 -8.04 -6.70
N ASP A 151 10.64 -8.97 -7.67
CA ASP A 151 11.53 -8.82 -8.83
C ASP A 151 11.18 -7.58 -9.66
N GLY A 152 9.89 -7.32 -9.89
CA GLY A 152 9.41 -6.09 -10.52
C GLY A 152 9.89 -4.84 -9.80
N MET A 153 9.85 -4.83 -8.47
CA MET A 153 10.35 -3.72 -7.65
C MET A 153 11.88 -3.62 -7.60
N GLY A 154 12.61 -4.55 -8.23
CA GLY A 154 14.07 -4.63 -8.13
C GLY A 154 14.56 -5.16 -6.78
N MET A 155 13.74 -5.97 -6.10
CA MET A 155 14.01 -6.51 -4.76
C MET A 155 14.01 -8.03 -4.75
N THR A 156 14.73 -8.61 -3.80
CA THR A 156 14.47 -9.99 -3.37
C THR A 156 13.17 -10.06 -2.56
N VAL A 157 12.54 -11.24 -2.49
CA VAL A 157 11.34 -11.45 -1.64
C VAL A 157 11.60 -11.08 -0.18
N ARG A 158 12.81 -11.33 0.33
CA ARG A 158 13.19 -10.94 1.70
C ARG A 158 13.23 -9.42 1.87
N GLU A 159 13.83 -8.71 0.92
CA GLU A 159 13.87 -7.24 0.94
C GLU A 159 12.46 -6.65 0.81
N TYR A 160 11.62 -7.27 -0.01
CA TYR A 160 10.20 -6.90 -0.10
C TYR A 160 9.49 -7.01 1.25
N TRP A 161 9.68 -8.09 2.01
CA TRP A 161 9.02 -8.22 3.31
C TRP A 161 9.52 -7.22 4.35
N GLU A 162 10.80 -6.85 4.32
CA GLU A 162 11.32 -5.75 5.17
C GLU A 162 10.74 -4.39 4.74
N TYR A 163 10.62 -4.14 3.44
CA TYR A 163 9.94 -2.96 2.90
C TYR A 163 8.46 -2.94 3.32
N ASN A 164 7.73 -4.04 3.15
CA ASN A 164 6.33 -4.17 3.53
C ASN A 164 6.13 -3.89 5.03
N LYS A 165 6.96 -4.51 5.88
CA LYS A 165 6.96 -4.30 7.33
C LYS A 165 7.15 -2.83 7.71
N LYS A 166 7.98 -2.10 6.98
CA LYS A 166 8.29 -0.69 7.26
C LYS A 166 7.21 0.27 6.77
N TYR A 167 6.64 0.05 5.59
CA TYR A 167 5.80 1.08 4.93
C TYR A 167 4.36 0.68 4.62
N GLN A 168 4.04 -0.62 4.56
CA GLN A 168 2.71 -1.10 4.16
C GLN A 168 1.96 -1.73 5.33
N ALA A 169 2.61 -2.60 6.08
CA ALA A 169 2.03 -3.29 7.22
C ALA A 169 1.51 -2.35 8.33
N PRO A 170 2.21 -1.25 8.71
CA PRO A 170 1.70 -0.35 9.74
C PRO A 170 0.35 0.26 9.34
N ALA A 171 0.21 0.70 8.10
CA ALA A 171 -1.04 1.22 7.57
C ALA A 171 -2.11 0.11 7.53
N ALA A 172 -1.78 -1.10 7.06
CA ALA A 172 -2.75 -2.18 6.89
C ALA A 172 -3.33 -2.66 8.23
N VAL A 173 -2.47 -2.79 9.24
CA VAL A 173 -2.91 -3.13 10.60
C VAL A 173 -3.75 -2.02 11.20
N THR A 174 -3.37 -0.75 10.99
CA THR A 174 -4.15 0.41 11.44
C THR A 174 -5.55 0.38 10.83
N HIS A 175 -5.67 0.28 9.51
CA HIS A 175 -6.94 0.19 8.80
C HIS A 175 -7.84 -0.92 9.36
N GLY A 176 -7.28 -2.12 9.56
CA GLY A 176 -8.01 -3.25 10.11
C GLY A 176 -8.50 -3.01 11.54
N LYS A 177 -7.76 -2.26 12.37
CA LYS A 177 -8.17 -1.89 13.74
C LYS A 177 -9.21 -0.79 13.73
N VAL A 178 -9.03 0.26 12.92
CA VAL A 178 -9.98 1.37 12.77
C VAL A 178 -11.32 0.86 12.23
N SER A 179 -11.32 0.06 11.15
CA SER A 179 -12.54 -0.52 10.57
C SER A 179 -13.34 -1.32 11.60
N ARG A 180 -12.67 -2.19 12.38
CA ARG A 180 -13.30 -2.95 13.46
C ARG A 180 -13.85 -2.05 14.56
N TYR A 181 -13.12 -0.99 14.92
CA TYR A 181 -13.58 -0.04 15.92
C TYR A 181 -14.84 0.69 15.44
N LEU A 182 -14.84 1.20 14.21
CA LEU A 182 -15.99 1.90 13.63
C LEU A 182 -17.23 1.00 13.58
N GLU A 183 -17.08 -0.21 13.06
CA GLU A 183 -18.17 -1.20 12.99
C GLU A 183 -18.75 -1.51 14.38
N ASN A 184 -17.90 -1.79 15.36
CA ASN A 184 -18.32 -2.12 16.73
C ASN A 184 -19.01 -0.95 17.46
N ASN A 185 -18.82 0.29 16.99
CA ASN A 185 -19.39 1.48 17.60
C ASN A 185 -20.47 2.14 16.74
N GLY A 186 -20.86 1.53 15.61
CA GLY A 186 -21.85 2.11 14.69
C GLY A 186 -21.42 3.46 14.11
N LEU A 187 -20.11 3.64 13.90
CA LEU A 187 -19.52 4.83 13.30
C LEU A 187 -19.15 4.55 11.84
N GLU A 188 -19.05 5.61 11.06
CA GLU A 188 -18.57 5.57 9.68
C GLU A 188 -17.25 6.35 9.58
N ALA A 189 -16.40 5.95 8.64
CA ALA A 189 -15.23 6.73 8.28
C ALA A 189 -15.68 8.02 7.56
N PRO A 190 -14.95 9.13 7.70
CA PRO A 190 -15.24 10.33 6.94
C PRO A 190 -15.07 10.06 5.44
N SER A 191 -15.82 10.79 4.63
CA SER A 191 -15.52 10.92 3.21
C SER A 191 -14.16 11.60 3.02
N TYR A 192 -13.52 11.38 1.87
CA TYR A 192 -12.22 12.00 1.60
C TYR A 192 -12.30 13.52 1.71
N ASP A 193 -13.38 14.16 1.26
CA ASP A 193 -13.53 15.63 1.29
C ASP A 193 -13.62 16.21 2.71
N GLU A 194 -13.95 15.39 3.71
CA GLU A 194 -14.02 15.78 5.12
C GLU A 194 -12.66 15.69 5.85
N ILE A 195 -11.66 15.04 5.24
CA ILE A 195 -10.31 14.90 5.82
C ILE A 195 -9.48 16.15 5.53
N GLU A 196 -8.90 16.74 6.57
CA GLU A 196 -8.12 17.98 6.47
C GLU A 196 -6.90 17.75 5.59
N SER A 197 -6.81 18.50 4.49
CA SER A 197 -5.72 18.33 3.53
C SER A 197 -5.52 19.56 2.65
N LYS A 198 -4.28 19.79 2.23
CA LYS A 198 -3.93 20.84 1.27
C LYS A 198 -2.75 20.41 0.38
N ILE A 199 -2.89 20.59 -0.92
CA ILE A 199 -1.77 20.46 -1.86
C ILE A 199 -1.05 21.81 -1.90
N THR A 200 0.21 21.83 -1.48
CA THR A 200 1.03 23.04 -1.43
C THR A 200 1.87 23.24 -2.69
N ASP A 201 2.26 22.14 -3.35
CA ASP A 201 2.98 22.16 -4.63
C ASP A 201 2.06 21.67 -5.76
N LYS A 202 1.19 22.59 -6.23
CA LYS A 202 0.23 22.30 -7.30
C LYS A 202 0.91 22.05 -8.64
N GLU A 203 2.00 22.76 -8.92
CA GLU A 203 2.73 22.58 -10.18
C GLU A 203 3.25 21.14 -10.28
N TYR A 204 3.89 20.64 -9.23
CA TYR A 204 4.30 19.25 -9.16
C TYR A 204 3.11 18.27 -9.28
N PHE A 205 2.04 18.51 -8.53
CA PHE A 205 0.87 17.62 -8.55
C PHE A 205 0.24 17.58 -9.95
N ASP A 206 0.13 18.70 -10.65
CA ASP A 206 -0.50 18.78 -11.97
C ASP A 206 0.39 18.21 -13.09
N LEU A 207 1.71 18.09 -12.88
CA LEU A 207 2.63 17.43 -13.81
C LEU A 207 2.43 15.91 -13.92
N LEU A 208 1.85 15.28 -12.90
CA LEU A 208 1.61 13.83 -12.88
C LEU A 208 0.31 13.51 -13.65
N THR A 209 0.44 12.62 -14.65
CA THR A 209 -0.63 12.15 -15.56
C THR A 209 -0.85 10.65 -15.47
#